data_AF-A0A9P7Z9Z0-F1
#
_entry.id   AF-A0A9P7Z9Z0-F1
#
_cell.length_a   1.000
_cell.length_b   1.000
_cell.length_c   1.000
_cell.angle_alpha   90.00
_cell.angle_beta   90.00
_cell.angle_gamma   90.00
#
_symmetry.space_group_name_H-M   'P 1'
#
loop_
_entity.id
_entity.type
_entity.pdbx_description
1 polymer ?
#
loop_
_entity_poly.entity_id
_entity_poly.type
_entity_poly.pdbx_seq_one_letter_code
_entity_poly.pdbx_strand_id
1 'polypeptide(L)' 'GGDWWKVIWSDECSWELGKSGRIWVTRQVDGKRCPDCIKPVYRSGRVTVIIWGAIGWNWKSPLVFL' A
#
# COMPACT_ATOMS: atom_id res chain seq x y z
N GLY A 1 18.22 -17.19 -25.60
CA GLY A 1 18.05 -16.65 -24.22
C GLY A 1 17.97 -15.14 -24.32
N GLY A 2 17.07 -14.49 -23.58
CA GLY A 2 16.83 -13.05 -23.69
C GLY A 2 17.94 -12.19 -23.08
N ASP A 3 18.13 -10.99 -23.64
CA ASP A 3 19.14 -10.00 -23.24
C ASP A 3 18.64 -9.13 -22.08
N TRP A 4 18.35 -9.76 -20.94
CA TRP A 4 17.70 -9.14 -19.78
C TRP A 4 18.51 -8.00 -19.14
N TRP A 5 19.82 -7.97 -19.36
CA TRP A 5 20.71 -6.94 -18.81
C TRP A 5 20.52 -5.56 -19.45
N LYS A 6 19.91 -5.49 -20.65
CA LYS A 6 19.57 -4.23 -21.33
C LYS A 6 18.19 -3.68 -20.93
N VAL A 7 17.41 -4.47 -20.20
CA VAL A 7 16.02 -4.11 -19.87
C VAL A 7 15.99 -3.23 -18.63
N ILE A 8 15.26 -2.12 -18.72
CA ILE A 8 14.89 -1.28 -17.59
C ILE A 8 13.44 -1.57 -17.27
N TRP A 9 13.17 -1.84 -16.00
CA TRP A 9 11.84 -2.11 -15.46
C TRP A 9 11.41 -0.90 -14.65
N SER A 10 10.18 -0.43 -14.83
CA SER A 10 9.62 0.67 -14.05
C SER A 10 8.25 0.29 -13.50
N ASP A 11 7.88 0.83 -12.36
CA ASP A 11 6.58 0.60 -11.73
C ASP A 11 6.21 1.76 -10.79
N GLU A 12 4.93 1.84 -10.46
CA GLU A 12 4.38 2.71 -9.43
C GLU A 12 4.06 1.93 -8.14
N CYS A 13 4.47 2.49 -7.00
CA CYS A 13 4.13 1.97 -5.68
C CYS A 13 3.31 3.01 -4.91
N SER A 14 2.29 2.56 -4.16
CA SER A 14 1.57 3.41 -3.22
C SER A 14 1.98 3.10 -1.79
N TRP A 15 2.38 4.15 -1.05
CA TRP A 15 2.72 4.05 0.36
C TRP A 15 1.68 4.78 1.21
N GLU A 16 0.98 4.02 2.04
CA GLU A 16 -0.07 4.53 2.92
C GLU A 16 0.53 4.98 4.26
N LEU A 17 0.67 6.29 4.48
CA LEU A 17 0.99 6.86 5.79
C LEU A 17 -0.29 7.03 6.62
N GLY A 18 -0.25 6.59 7.88
CA GLY A 18 -1.37 6.72 8.82
C GLY A 18 -2.22 5.46 8.99
N LYS A 19 -1.79 4.32 8.45
CA LYS A 19 -2.48 3.03 8.71
C LYS A 19 -2.18 2.56 10.13
N SER A 20 -3.15 2.69 11.02
CA SER A 20 -3.06 2.18 12.41
C SER A 20 -3.14 0.66 12.43
N GLY A 21 -2.03 -0.04 12.12
CA GLY A 21 -1.88 -1.49 12.30
C GLY A 21 -2.98 -2.36 11.67
N ARG A 22 -3.01 -3.64 12.03
CA ARG A 22 -4.09 -4.56 11.64
C ARG A 22 -5.20 -4.47 12.70
N ILE A 23 -6.39 -4.03 12.28
CA ILE A 23 -7.57 -4.05 13.13
C ILE A 23 -8.13 -5.47 13.13
N TRP A 24 -8.15 -6.11 14.30
CA TRP A 24 -8.81 -7.40 14.49
C TRP A 24 -10.26 -7.14 14.88
N VAL A 25 -11.20 -7.55 14.02
CA VAL A 25 -12.63 -7.47 14.31
C VAL A 25 -13.10 -8.86 14.70
N THR A 26 -13.45 -9.04 15.97
CA THR A 26 -14.04 -10.29 16.48
C THR A 26 -15.55 -10.08 16.68
N ARG A 27 -16.33 -11.13 16.42
CA ARG A 27 -17.79 -11.14 16.62
C ARG A 27 -18.17 -12.44 17.32
N GLN A 28 -19.01 -12.38 18.34
CA GLN A 28 -19.62 -13.58 18.92
C GLN A 28 -20.65 -14.17 17.94
N VAL A 29 -20.80 -15.49 17.92
CA VAL A 29 -21.67 -16.20 16.96
C VAL A 29 -23.12 -15.71 17.02
N ASP A 30 -23.59 -15.31 18.21
CA ASP A 30 -24.99 -14.95 18.48
C ASP A 30 -25.20 -13.42 18.57
N GLY A 31 -24.11 -12.65 18.42
CA GLY A 31 -24.12 -11.20 18.54
C GLY A 31 -24.83 -10.55 17.36
N LYS A 32 -25.98 -9.91 17.62
CA LYS A 32 -26.64 -9.04 16.64
C LYS A 32 -25.72 -7.89 16.22
N ARG A 33 -25.95 -7.32 15.03
CA ARG A 33 -25.20 -6.18 14.50
C ARG A 33 -25.27 -5.01 15.50
N CYS A 34 -24.15 -4.74 16.19
CA CYS A 34 -24.01 -3.64 17.15
C CYS A 34 -23.26 -2.48 16.47
N PRO A 35 -23.90 -1.34 16.18
CA PRO A 35 -23.26 -0.18 15.58
C PRO A 35 -22.08 0.36 16.40
N ASP A 36 -22.14 0.26 17.73
CA ASP A 36 -21.07 0.73 18.63
C ASP A 36 -19.80 -0.11 18.54
N CYS A 37 -19.93 -1.37 18.11
CA CYS A 37 -18.80 -2.26 17.87
C CYS A 37 -18.18 -2.09 16.47
N ILE A 38 -18.75 -1.21 15.63
CA ILE A 38 -18.21 -0.92 14.31
C ILE A 38 -17.22 0.24 14.46
N LYS A 39 -15.93 -0.04 14.29
CA LYS A 39 -14.91 1.00 14.12
C LYS A 39 -15.04 1.57 12.70
N PRO A 40 -15.47 2.83 12.52
CA PRO A 40 -15.48 3.45 11.20
C PRO A 40 -14.03 3.63 10.75
N VAL A 41 -13.65 2.93 9.68
CA VAL A 41 -12.41 3.20 8.95
C VAL A 41 -12.70 4.36 8.01
N TYR A 42 -12.70 5.58 8.56
CA TYR A 42 -12.83 6.78 7.75
C TYR A 42 -11.65 6.83 6.78
N ARG A 43 -11.93 6.99 5.48
CA ARG A 43 -10.89 7.08 4.43
C ARG A 43 -10.22 8.45 4.37
N SER A 44 -10.77 9.47 5.02
CA SER A 44 -10.14 10.80 5.04
C SER A 44 -9.07 10.84 6.14
N GLY A 45 -7.87 11.26 5.74
CA GLY A 45 -6.66 11.30 6.58
C GLY A 45 -5.57 10.29 6.20
N ARG A 46 -5.82 9.38 5.24
CA ARG A 46 -4.76 8.56 4.66
C ARG A 46 -3.93 9.43 3.73
N VAL A 47 -2.66 9.64 4.08
CA VAL A 47 -1.71 10.28 3.18
C VAL A 47 -1.07 9.16 2.38
N THR A 48 -1.59 8.93 1.17
CA THR A 48 -0.95 8.05 0.20
C THR A 48 0.12 8.83 -0.53
N VAL A 49 1.37 8.42 -0.38
CA VAL A 49 2.45 8.89 -1.23
C VAL A 49 2.59 7.91 -2.38
N ILE A 50 2.49 8.41 -3.61
CA ILE A 50 2.74 7.58 -4.79
C ILE A 50 4.22 7.75 -5.13
N ILE A 51 4.90 6.64 -5.37
CA ILE A 51 6.32 6.59 -5.66
C ILE A 51 6.49 5.91 -7.00
N TRP A 52 7.16 6.57 -7.94
CA TRP A 52 7.59 5.95 -9.19
C TRP A 52 9.09 5.69 -9.15
N GLY A 53 9.54 4.59 -9.77
CA GLY A 53 10.95 4.32 -9.94
C GLY A 53 11.22 3.28 -11.03
N ALA A 54 12.49 3.17 -11.40
CA ALA A 54 12.96 2.21 -12.37
C ALA A 54 14.26 1.51 -11.90
N ILE A 55 14.43 0.26 -12.33
CA ILE A 55 15.58 -0.60 -12.03
C ILE A 55 16.05 -1.33 -13.29
N GLY A 56 17.36 -1.39 -13.47
CA GLY A 56 18.01 -2.16 -14.51
C GLY A 56 19.19 -2.95 -13.94
N TRP A 57 19.94 -3.61 -14.81
CA TRP A 57 21.15 -4.32 -14.39
C TRP A 57 22.19 -3.36 -13.80
N ASN A 58 22.52 -3.54 -12.52
CA ASN A 58 23.48 -2.72 -11.77
C ASN A 58 23.18 -1.20 -11.75
N TRP A 59 21.91 -0.81 -11.94
CA TRP A 59 21.49 0.59 -11.95
C TRP A 59 20.06 0.75 -11.40
N LYS A 60 19.81 1.88 -10.73
CA LYS A 60 18.48 2.29 -10.25
C LYS A 60 18.27 3.78 -10.53
N SER A 61 17.06 4.16 -10.90
CA SER A 61 16.69 5.57 -11.05
C SER A 61 16.52 6.25 -9.68
N PRO A 62 16.52 7.59 -9.65
CA PRO A 62 15.92 8.33 -8.54
C PRO A 62 14.45 7.92 -8.34
N LEU A 63 13.98 7.94 -7.10
CA LEU A 63 12.56 7.78 -6.79
C LEU A 63 11.85 9.12 -6.94
N VAL A 64 10.71 9.11 -7.63
CA VAL A 64 9.85 10.29 -7.83
C VAL A 64 8.65 10.16 -6.91
N PHE A 65 8.46 11.15 -6.04
CA PHE A 65 7.35 11.22 -5.09
C PHE A 65 6.26 12.14 -5.65
N LEU A 66 5.03 11.65 -5.70
CA LEU A 66 3.82 12.30 -6.22
C LEU A 66 2.81 12.55 -5.09
#